data_AF-A0A067RDG8-F1
#
_entry.id   AF-A0A067RDG8-F1
#
_cell.length_a   1.000
_cell.length_b   1.000
_cell.length_c   1.000
_cell.angle_alpha   90.00
_cell.angle_beta   90.00
_cell.angle_gamma   90.00
#
_symmetry.space_group_name_H-M   'P 1'
#
loop_
_entity.id
_entity.type
_entity.pdbx_description
1 polymer ?
#
loop_
_entity_poly.entity_id
_entity_poly.type
_entity_poly.pdbx_seq_one_letter_code
_entity_poly.pdbx_strand_id
1 'polypeptide(L)'
;MQYYRVDVFRKLLCNNATPNIIQVAGVNYFAPPPKYDHVEFPERSKLRYMDKVPLIHGNMRPPKMTKSLKFMRGPETVHNFLLHQQFGIIALSGGRMKWGHFEMVRLGVLRKMDQNRMFAVWRIDAPWQPITKKGLGQRMGGGKGPIDHYVTPVKAGRVIIEMGGKCEFVEVQPILELVAHKLPFAAKVVSQQMMQEMAEEEERSEKENLNHYTFKYVIQNNLGGCHNWISPYDKKWFGKYL
;
A
#
# COMPACT_ATOMS: atom_id res chain seq x y z
N MET A 1 -40.40 11.68 36.82
CA MET A 1 -39.50 10.68 37.43
C MET A 1 -38.07 11.02 37.03
N GLN A 2 -37.42 11.87 37.84
CA GLN A 2 -35.95 11.97 37.92
C GLN A 2 -35.40 10.64 38.39
N TYR A 3 -34.22 10.21 37.92
CA TYR A 3 -33.30 9.43 38.75
C TYR A 3 -31.86 9.45 38.19
N TYR A 4 -30.95 9.87 39.09
CA TYR A 4 -29.49 9.68 39.13
C TYR A 4 -28.59 10.48 38.17
N ARG A 5 -28.43 11.76 38.51
CA ARG A 5 -27.25 12.57 38.15
C ARG A 5 -26.76 13.37 39.36
N VAL A 6 -26.28 12.70 40.40
CA VAL A 6 -25.55 13.31 41.54
C VAL A 6 -24.68 12.22 42.16
N ASP A 7 -23.55 12.58 42.78
CA ASP A 7 -22.72 11.75 43.67
C ASP A 7 -21.38 11.18 43.17
N VAL A 8 -20.58 12.00 42.48
CA VAL A 8 -19.11 11.82 42.56
C VAL A 8 -18.35 13.10 42.91
N PHE A 9 -18.96 14.29 42.73
CA PHE A 9 -18.24 15.56 42.90
C PHE A 9 -18.26 16.17 44.31
N ARG A 10 -18.93 15.55 45.29
CA ARG A 10 -19.21 16.18 46.60
C ARG A 10 -18.52 15.54 47.81
N LYS A 11 -17.40 14.84 47.61
CA LYS A 11 -16.62 14.20 48.70
C LYS A 11 -15.19 14.72 48.89
N LEU A 12 -14.81 15.84 48.28
CA LEU A 12 -13.44 16.39 48.34
C LEU A 12 -13.33 17.82 48.90
N LEU A 13 -14.37 18.36 49.54
CA LEU A 13 -14.37 19.72 50.08
C LEU A 13 -14.29 19.80 51.61
N CYS A 14 -13.91 18.72 52.28
CA CYS A 14 -13.66 18.73 53.72
C CYS A 14 -12.31 18.06 54.01
N ASN A 15 -11.23 18.76 53.69
CA ASN A 15 -9.94 18.64 54.35
C ASN A 15 -9.14 19.89 54.01
N ASN A 16 -8.81 20.69 55.03
CA ASN A 16 -7.87 21.82 54.94
C ASN A 16 -6.42 21.31 54.79
N ALA A 17 -6.19 20.38 53.85
CA ALA A 17 -4.86 19.98 53.43
C ALA A 17 -4.54 20.81 52.19
N THR A 18 -3.68 21.81 52.33
CA THR A 18 -3.05 22.45 51.18
C THR A 18 -2.40 21.35 50.34
N PRO A 19 -2.78 21.16 49.05
CA PRO A 19 -2.08 20.20 48.22
C PRO A 19 -0.63 20.67 48.12
N ASN A 20 0.30 19.93 48.75
CA ASN A 20 1.72 20.11 48.53
C ASN A 20 2.00 19.70 47.07
N ILE A 21 1.89 20.67 46.16
CA ILE A 21 2.32 20.52 44.78
C ILE A 21 3.84 20.60 44.82
N ILE A 22 4.49 19.44 44.97
CA ILE A 22 5.93 19.32 44.80
C ILE A 22 6.19 19.53 43.31
N GLN A 23 6.72 20.70 42.94
CA GLN A 23 7.23 20.93 41.58
C GLN A 23 8.47 20.06 41.40
N VAL A 24 8.31 18.88 40.83
CA VAL A 24 9.43 18.06 40.37
C VAL A 24 9.93 18.69 39.08
N ALA A 25 11.03 19.45 39.16
CA ALA A 25 11.78 19.85 37.98
C ALA A 25 12.44 18.61 37.38
N GLY A 26 11.70 17.90 36.51
CA GLY A 26 12.27 16.81 35.73
C GLY A 26 13.31 17.36 34.75
N VAL A 27 14.50 16.75 34.70
CA VAL A 27 15.49 17.06 33.67
C VAL A 27 14.93 16.54 32.35
N ASN A 28 14.79 17.43 31.36
CA ASN A 28 14.37 17.01 30.02
C ASN A 28 15.40 16.02 29.46
N TYR A 29 14.95 14.81 29.15
CA TYR A 29 15.77 13.82 28.46
C TYR A 29 15.76 14.12 26.95
N PHE A 30 16.87 14.66 26.45
CA PHE A 30 17.08 14.85 25.02
C PHE A 30 17.78 13.61 24.46
N ALA A 31 17.01 12.74 23.81
CA ALA A 31 17.58 11.60 23.10
C ALA A 31 18.56 12.09 22.02
N PRO A 32 19.68 11.37 21.80
CA PRO A 32 20.59 11.71 20.71
C PRO A 32 19.85 11.64 19.36
N PRO A 33 20.18 12.50 18.39
CA PRO A 33 19.55 12.47 17.09
C PRO A 33 19.84 11.14 16.37
N PRO A 34 18.89 10.61 15.59
CA PRO A 34 19.11 9.38 14.83
C PRO A 34 20.22 9.57 13.79
N LYS A 35 21.08 8.56 13.64
CA LYS A 35 22.15 8.54 12.65
C LYS A 35 21.67 7.88 11.36
N TYR A 36 22.05 8.45 10.22
CA TYR A 36 21.62 8.02 8.88
C TYR A 36 22.79 7.48 8.03
N ASP A 37 23.82 6.92 8.67
CA ASP A 37 25.05 6.51 8.00
C ASP A 37 24.86 5.31 7.05
N HIS A 38 23.80 4.54 7.26
CA HIS A 38 23.42 3.37 6.45
C HIS A 38 22.62 3.74 5.19
N VAL A 39 22.31 5.02 4.97
CA VAL A 39 21.41 5.44 3.90
C VAL A 39 22.20 5.77 2.64
N GLU A 40 22.12 4.88 1.66
CA GLU A 40 22.68 5.09 0.33
C GLU A 40 21.69 5.85 -0.56
N PHE A 41 22.17 6.94 -1.17
CA PHE A 41 21.36 7.72 -2.10
C PHE A 41 21.50 7.18 -3.53
N PRO A 42 20.39 7.02 -4.27
CA PRO A 42 20.45 6.71 -5.69
C PRO A 42 20.97 7.91 -6.49
N GLU A 43 21.48 7.66 -7.70
CA GLU A 43 22.00 8.70 -8.61
C GLU A 43 21.03 9.87 -8.83
N ARG A 44 19.72 9.58 -8.82
CA ARG A 44 18.65 10.57 -8.99
C ARG A 44 17.69 10.49 -7.82
N SER A 45 17.56 11.60 -7.09
CA SER A 45 16.63 11.70 -5.97
C SER A 45 15.17 11.80 -6.41
N LYS A 46 14.90 12.37 -7.58
CA LYS A 46 13.53 12.62 -8.08
C LYS A 46 12.95 11.40 -8.77
N LEU A 47 11.64 11.19 -8.60
CA LEU A 47 10.88 10.26 -9.43
C LEU A 47 10.99 10.64 -10.91
N ARG A 48 11.50 9.70 -11.70
CA ARG A 48 11.54 9.86 -13.16
C ARG A 48 10.13 10.00 -13.73
N TYR A 49 10.02 10.74 -14.83
CA TYR A 49 8.82 10.76 -15.65
C TYR A 49 8.62 9.38 -16.30
N MET A 50 7.37 8.95 -16.40
CA MET A 50 7.00 7.68 -17.03
C MET A 50 6.31 7.97 -18.35
N ASP A 51 6.72 7.26 -19.40
CA ASP A 51 6.12 7.41 -20.72
C ASP A 51 4.68 6.90 -20.73
N LYS A 52 3.81 7.60 -21.46
CA LYS A 52 2.39 7.23 -21.60
C LYS A 52 2.19 6.01 -22.49
N VAL A 53 3.09 5.83 -23.46
CA VAL A 53 3.05 4.78 -24.47
C VAL A 53 4.43 4.11 -24.44
N PRO A 54 4.49 2.77 -24.44
CA PRO A 54 5.76 2.07 -24.48
C PRO A 54 6.48 2.35 -25.80
N LEU A 55 7.82 2.45 -25.74
CA LEU A 55 8.65 2.57 -26.93
C LEU A 55 8.63 1.26 -27.71
N ILE A 56 8.18 1.31 -28.96
CA ILE A 56 8.17 0.16 -29.86
C ILE A 56 9.28 0.39 -30.87
N HIS A 57 10.22 -0.54 -30.93
CA HIS A 57 11.33 -0.48 -31.86
C HIS A 57 10.86 -0.90 -33.26
N GLY A 58 11.18 -0.09 -34.28
CA GLY A 58 10.85 -0.35 -35.68
C GLY A 58 9.40 0.02 -36.07
N ASN A 59 9.02 -0.29 -37.31
CA ASN A 59 7.70 0.04 -37.88
C ASN A 59 6.57 -0.94 -37.48
N MET A 60 6.70 -1.62 -36.35
CA MET A 60 5.69 -2.58 -35.90
C MET A 60 4.49 -1.88 -35.28
N ARG A 61 3.28 -2.37 -35.61
CA ARG A 61 2.06 -1.92 -34.93
C ARG A 61 2.02 -2.51 -33.51
N PRO A 62 1.65 -1.73 -32.48
CA PRO A 62 1.53 -2.25 -31.13
C PRO A 62 0.56 -3.46 -31.06
N PRO A 63 0.97 -4.57 -30.42
CA PRO A 63 0.12 -5.75 -30.34
C PRO A 63 -1.10 -5.49 -29.44
N LYS A 64 -2.29 -5.91 -29.89
CA LYS A 64 -3.53 -5.79 -29.10
C LYS A 64 -3.70 -6.96 -28.13
N MET A 65 -3.54 -6.75 -26.83
CA MET A 65 -3.69 -7.81 -25.81
C MET A 65 -5.13 -8.00 -25.32
N THR A 66 -5.50 -9.22 -24.92
CA THR A 66 -6.74 -9.48 -24.16
C THR A 66 -6.69 -8.77 -22.81
N LYS A 67 -7.83 -8.26 -22.31
CA LYS A 67 -7.91 -7.55 -21.01
C LYS A 67 -7.90 -8.51 -19.82
N SER A 68 -6.90 -9.39 -19.76
CA SER A 68 -6.83 -10.44 -18.73
C SER A 68 -6.80 -9.85 -17.32
N LEU A 69 -7.71 -10.31 -16.47
CA LEU A 69 -7.82 -9.90 -15.06
C LEU A 69 -6.82 -10.66 -14.16
N LYS A 70 -6.25 -11.76 -14.66
CA LYS A 70 -5.24 -12.57 -13.96
C LYS A 70 -4.02 -11.75 -13.52
N PHE A 71 -3.69 -10.67 -14.24
CA PHE A 71 -2.56 -9.81 -13.90
C PHE A 71 -2.73 -9.03 -12.59
N MET A 72 -3.97 -8.85 -12.12
CA MET A 72 -4.26 -8.14 -10.86
C MET A 72 -4.67 -9.10 -9.73
N ARG A 73 -5.04 -10.35 -10.07
CA ARG A 73 -5.55 -11.32 -9.10
C ARG A 73 -4.41 -11.98 -8.33
N GLY A 74 -4.60 -12.09 -7.01
CA GLY A 74 -3.69 -12.77 -6.09
C GLY A 74 -2.54 -11.90 -5.58
N PRO A 75 -1.60 -12.52 -4.83
CA PRO A 75 -0.46 -11.83 -4.26
C PRO A 75 0.62 -11.54 -5.30
N GLU A 76 1.33 -10.45 -5.06
CA GLU A 76 2.64 -10.17 -5.65
C GLU A 76 3.70 -11.07 -5.01
N THR A 77 4.61 -11.60 -5.83
CA THR A 77 5.61 -12.58 -5.39
C THR A 77 7.04 -12.05 -5.44
N VAL A 78 7.32 -11.08 -6.32
CA VAL A 78 8.70 -10.62 -6.60
C VAL A 78 8.98 -9.29 -5.93
N HIS A 79 8.07 -8.33 -6.05
CA HIS A 79 8.31 -6.96 -5.63
C HIS A 79 7.43 -6.53 -4.44
N ASN A 80 7.47 -7.37 -3.41
CA ASN A 80 6.77 -7.18 -2.14
C ASN A 80 7.67 -6.58 -1.04
N PHE A 81 9.00 -6.65 -1.16
CA PHE A 81 9.94 -6.08 -0.19
C PHE A 81 10.42 -4.68 -0.55
N LEU A 82 10.81 -3.89 0.47
CA LEU A 82 11.46 -2.59 0.30
C LEU A 82 12.96 -2.78 0.01
N LEU A 83 13.46 -2.31 -1.13
CA LEU A 83 14.88 -2.45 -1.50
C LEU A 83 15.78 -1.55 -0.64
N HIS A 84 15.36 -0.30 -0.43
CA HIS A 84 16.10 0.66 0.39
C HIS A 84 15.79 0.52 1.90
N GLN A 85 14.94 -0.44 2.29
CA GLN A 85 14.61 -0.77 3.69
C GLN A 85 14.18 0.43 4.57
N GLN A 86 13.54 1.44 3.97
CA GLN A 86 13.07 2.62 4.70
C GLN A 86 11.55 2.73 4.65
N PHE A 87 11.00 3.40 3.62
CA PHE A 87 9.58 3.70 3.52
C PHE A 87 9.03 3.43 2.13
N GLY A 88 7.73 3.14 2.05
CA GLY A 88 7.08 2.95 0.76
C GLY A 88 5.56 2.87 0.84
N ILE A 89 4.96 2.71 -0.34
CA ILE A 89 3.52 2.46 -0.48
C ILE A 89 3.34 1.04 -1.01
N ILE A 90 2.52 0.26 -0.31
CA ILE A 90 2.13 -1.09 -0.71
C ILE A 90 0.67 -1.11 -1.14
N ALA A 91 0.38 -1.81 -2.24
CA ALA A 91 -0.99 -2.11 -2.64
C ALA A 91 -1.59 -3.19 -1.73
N LEU A 92 -2.75 -2.93 -1.15
CA LEU A 92 -3.55 -3.92 -0.43
C LEU A 92 -4.44 -4.72 -1.39
N SER A 93 -4.84 -4.13 -2.50
CA SER A 93 -5.68 -4.79 -3.52
C SER A 93 -5.13 -4.62 -4.94
N GLY A 94 -5.50 -5.54 -5.83
CA GLY A 94 -5.09 -5.50 -7.23
C GLY A 94 -5.85 -4.45 -8.03
N GLY A 95 -5.19 -3.82 -8.99
CA GLY A 95 -5.79 -2.78 -9.82
C GLY A 95 -4.97 -2.38 -11.05
N ARG A 96 -5.51 -1.48 -11.86
CA ARG A 96 -4.83 -0.92 -13.04
C ARG A 96 -4.44 0.53 -12.79
N MET A 97 -3.16 0.82 -12.92
CA MET A 97 -2.66 2.19 -12.92
C MET A 97 -2.63 2.75 -14.33
N LYS A 98 -3.37 3.84 -14.57
CA LYS A 98 -3.27 4.63 -15.80
C LYS A 98 -2.09 5.58 -15.71
N TRP A 99 -1.59 6.06 -16.85
CA TRP A 99 -0.54 7.08 -16.90
C TRP A 99 -0.83 8.31 -16.02
N GLY A 100 -2.08 8.79 -15.99
CA GLY A 100 -2.47 9.92 -15.14
C GLY A 100 -2.26 9.69 -13.64
N HIS A 101 -2.33 8.43 -13.17
CA HIS A 101 -2.02 8.11 -11.77
C HIS A 101 -0.52 8.22 -11.51
N PHE A 102 0.34 7.79 -12.44
CA PHE A 102 1.79 7.97 -12.31
C PHE A 102 2.16 9.44 -12.20
N GLU A 103 1.56 10.28 -13.04
CA GLU A 103 1.84 11.72 -13.03
C GLU A 103 1.30 12.41 -11.77
N MET A 104 0.10 12.04 -11.33
CA MET A 104 -0.48 12.51 -10.06
C MET A 104 0.46 12.19 -8.88
N VAL A 105 0.96 10.96 -8.83
CA VAL A 105 1.86 10.52 -7.77
C VAL A 105 3.19 11.26 -7.86
N ARG A 106 3.80 11.33 -9.06
CA ARG A 106 5.08 12.02 -9.29
C ARG A 106 5.02 13.46 -8.84
N LEU A 107 3.97 14.20 -9.23
CA LEU A 107 3.75 15.58 -8.82
C LEU A 107 3.42 15.70 -7.32
N GLY A 108 2.63 14.76 -6.78
CA GLY A 108 2.27 14.73 -5.36
C GLY A 108 3.49 14.61 -4.45
N VAL A 109 4.40 13.70 -4.78
CA VAL A 109 5.68 13.53 -4.07
C VAL A 109 6.58 14.75 -4.30
N LEU A 110 6.80 15.15 -5.56
CA LEU A 110 7.72 16.23 -5.91
C LEU A 110 7.40 17.57 -5.23
N ARG A 111 6.12 17.87 -4.98
CA ARG A 111 5.69 19.11 -4.33
C ARG A 111 6.01 19.21 -2.85
N LYS A 112 6.06 18.07 -2.13
CA LYS A 112 6.25 18.03 -0.67
C LYS A 112 7.63 17.53 -0.24
N MET A 113 8.38 16.97 -1.17
CA MET A 113 9.63 16.27 -0.89
C MET A 113 10.83 17.21 -0.94
N ASP A 114 11.67 17.12 0.10
CA ASP A 114 12.95 17.84 0.17
C ASP A 114 14.05 17.07 -0.59
N GLN A 115 14.38 17.57 -1.79
CA GLN A 115 15.24 16.88 -2.76
C GLN A 115 16.69 16.69 -2.28
N ASN A 116 17.15 17.48 -1.30
CA ASN A 116 18.50 17.40 -0.75
C ASN A 116 18.63 16.33 0.33
N ARG A 117 17.53 16.02 1.03
CA ARG A 117 17.50 15.08 2.16
C ARG A 117 16.87 13.75 1.79
N MET A 118 15.96 13.75 0.83
CA MET A 118 15.11 12.62 0.48
C MET A 118 15.34 12.19 -0.97
N PHE A 119 15.05 10.93 -1.26
CA PHE A 119 14.91 10.39 -2.61
C PHE A 119 13.61 9.59 -2.75
N ALA A 120 13.12 9.44 -3.97
CA ALA A 120 11.93 8.67 -4.29
C ALA A 120 12.16 7.86 -5.57
N VAL A 121 11.85 6.56 -5.51
CA VAL A 121 12.12 5.60 -6.58
C VAL A 121 10.84 4.85 -6.95
N TRP A 122 10.60 4.74 -8.25
CA TRP A 122 9.55 3.89 -8.78
C TRP A 122 9.95 2.43 -8.65
N ARG A 123 9.10 1.63 -8.00
CA ARG A 123 9.23 0.16 -8.00
C ARG A 123 8.43 -0.50 -9.12
N ILE A 124 7.61 0.26 -9.84
CA ILE A 124 6.71 -0.21 -10.89
C ILE A 124 7.17 0.25 -12.27
N ASP A 125 6.88 -0.57 -13.27
CA ASP A 125 7.15 -0.29 -14.67
C ASP A 125 6.17 0.72 -15.29
N ALA A 126 6.64 1.36 -16.35
CA ALA A 126 5.81 2.24 -17.16
C ALA A 126 4.59 1.48 -17.73
N PRO A 127 3.48 2.18 -18.04
CA PRO A 127 2.30 1.59 -18.65
C PRO A 127 2.62 0.76 -19.91
N TRP A 128 2.37 -0.54 -19.85
CA TRP A 128 2.71 -1.47 -20.93
C TRP A 128 1.49 -2.27 -21.44
N GLN A 129 0.47 -2.49 -20.61
CA GLN A 129 -0.71 -3.28 -21.00
C GLN A 129 -1.66 -2.42 -21.85
N PRO A 130 -1.90 -2.76 -23.13
CA PRO A 130 -2.80 -1.99 -23.99
C PRO A 130 -4.27 -2.26 -23.66
N ILE A 131 -5.05 -1.19 -23.50
CA ILE A 131 -6.49 -1.25 -23.31
C ILE A 131 -7.18 -0.76 -24.58
N THR A 132 -7.93 -1.65 -25.23
CA THR A 132 -8.70 -1.30 -26.43
C THR A 132 -10.09 -0.78 -26.10
N LYS A 133 -10.58 0.20 -26.84
CA LYS A 133 -11.94 0.74 -26.74
C LYS A 133 -12.53 0.87 -28.15
N LYS A 134 -13.80 0.49 -28.32
CA LYS A 134 -14.55 0.78 -29.57
C LYS A 134 -15.12 2.19 -29.50
N GLY A 135 -15.32 2.81 -30.66
CA GLY A 135 -15.99 4.11 -30.75
C GLY A 135 -17.39 4.07 -30.13
N LEU A 136 -17.81 5.19 -29.56
CA LEU A 136 -19.18 5.35 -29.04
C LEU A 136 -20.17 5.21 -30.21
N GLY A 137 -21.29 4.50 -30.00
CA GLY A 137 -22.34 4.30 -31.00
C GLY A 137 -22.11 3.15 -32.00
N GLN A 138 -21.00 2.41 -31.90
CA GLN A 138 -20.75 1.24 -32.76
C GLN A 138 -21.52 0.00 -32.28
N ARG A 139 -21.99 -0.83 -33.22
CA ARG A 139 -22.65 -2.11 -32.92
C ARG A 139 -21.64 -3.16 -32.41
N MET A 140 -22.17 -4.23 -31.81
CA MET A 140 -21.39 -5.41 -31.46
C MET A 140 -20.87 -6.12 -32.74
N GLY A 141 -19.76 -6.86 -32.65
CA GLY A 141 -19.08 -7.46 -33.81
C GLY A 141 -18.03 -6.55 -34.48
N GLY A 142 -17.59 -6.86 -35.69
CA GLY A 142 -16.61 -6.02 -36.42
C GLY A 142 -15.17 -6.05 -35.87
N GLY A 143 -14.81 -7.08 -35.10
CA GLY A 143 -13.47 -7.25 -34.56
C GLY A 143 -13.14 -6.36 -33.35
N LYS A 144 -11.85 -6.28 -33.03
CA LYS A 144 -11.32 -5.61 -31.83
C LYS A 144 -10.95 -4.15 -32.13
N GLY A 145 -11.43 -3.23 -31.30
CA GLY A 145 -11.18 -1.79 -31.44
C GLY A 145 -9.69 -1.38 -31.38
N PRO A 146 -9.38 -0.12 -31.67
CA PRO A 146 -8.05 0.45 -31.50
C PRO A 146 -7.63 0.49 -30.02
N ILE A 147 -6.33 0.66 -29.78
CA ILE A 147 -5.76 0.86 -28.44
C ILE A 147 -6.06 2.31 -28.03
N ASP A 148 -6.67 2.49 -26.86
CA ASP A 148 -7.06 3.79 -26.31
C ASP A 148 -5.98 4.35 -25.38
N HIS A 149 -5.52 3.53 -24.43
CA HIS A 149 -4.43 3.88 -23.52
C HIS A 149 -3.72 2.63 -23.01
N TYR A 150 -2.57 2.85 -22.36
CA TYR A 150 -1.82 1.81 -21.66
C TYR A 150 -2.02 1.92 -20.16
N VAL A 151 -1.93 0.78 -19.48
CA VAL A 151 -2.01 0.67 -18.02
C VAL A 151 -0.93 -0.26 -17.50
N THR A 152 -0.59 -0.13 -16.22
CA THR A 152 0.21 -1.12 -15.49
C THR A 152 -0.72 -1.88 -14.53
N PRO A 153 -0.91 -3.20 -14.70
CA PRO A 153 -1.61 -4.00 -13.72
C PRO A 153 -0.74 -4.20 -12.46
N VAL A 154 -1.37 -4.13 -11.30
CA VAL A 154 -0.76 -4.24 -9.98
C VAL A 154 -1.50 -5.31 -9.19
N LYS A 155 -0.76 -6.14 -8.45
CA LYS A 155 -1.29 -7.14 -7.53
C LYS A 155 -1.23 -6.67 -6.08
N ALA A 156 -1.98 -7.34 -5.21
CA ALA A 156 -1.90 -7.12 -3.77
C ALA A 156 -0.50 -7.47 -3.23
N GLY A 157 0.04 -6.67 -2.33
CA GLY A 157 1.40 -6.79 -1.81
C GLY A 157 2.49 -6.13 -2.66
N ARG A 158 2.16 -5.54 -3.82
CA ARG A 158 3.15 -4.84 -4.66
C ARG A 158 3.57 -3.51 -4.03
N VAL A 159 4.87 -3.29 -3.88
CA VAL A 159 5.42 -1.96 -3.57
C VAL A 159 5.31 -1.09 -4.82
N ILE A 160 4.66 0.07 -4.70
CA ILE A 160 4.44 1.02 -5.79
C ILE A 160 5.64 1.96 -5.92
N ILE A 161 5.99 2.60 -4.81
CA ILE A 161 7.04 3.61 -4.67
C ILE A 161 7.77 3.37 -3.38
N GLU A 162 9.06 3.64 -3.43
CA GLU A 162 9.90 3.77 -2.26
C GLU A 162 10.31 5.21 -2.07
N MET A 163 10.33 5.64 -0.82
CA MET A 163 10.93 6.90 -0.41
C MET A 163 11.97 6.60 0.65
N GLY A 164 13.07 7.33 0.57
CA GLY A 164 14.16 7.20 1.50
C GLY A 164 14.96 8.49 1.65
N GLY A 165 16.01 8.43 2.45
CA GLY A 165 16.88 9.56 2.75
C GLY A 165 17.15 9.75 4.24
N LYS A 166 17.62 10.94 4.59
CA LYS A 166 17.89 11.38 5.97
C LYS A 166 16.63 11.98 6.59
N CYS A 167 15.60 11.15 6.73
CA CYS A 167 14.27 11.56 7.17
C CYS A 167 13.64 10.51 8.10
N GLU A 168 12.77 11.00 8.99
CA GLU A 168 11.97 10.15 9.87
C GLU A 168 10.62 9.80 9.24
N PHE A 169 9.98 8.75 9.75
CA PHE A 169 8.67 8.33 9.26
C PHE A 169 7.61 9.44 9.36
N VAL A 170 7.68 10.27 10.40
CA VAL A 170 6.75 11.39 10.65
C VAL A 170 6.78 12.42 9.51
N GLU A 171 7.95 12.67 8.91
CA GLU A 171 8.09 13.59 7.78
C GLU A 171 7.54 12.97 6.47
N VAL A 172 7.75 11.67 6.28
CA VAL A 172 7.43 10.94 5.04
C VAL A 172 5.96 10.52 4.97
N GLN A 173 5.38 10.09 6.09
CA GLN A 173 4.02 9.58 6.20
C GLN A 173 2.97 10.48 5.55
N PRO A 174 2.86 11.80 5.86
CA PRO A 174 1.82 12.66 5.27
C PRO A 174 1.99 12.91 3.77
N ILE A 175 3.20 12.69 3.22
CA ILE A 175 3.46 12.76 1.78
C ILE A 175 2.91 11.50 1.11
N LEU A 176 3.29 10.34 1.63
CA LEU A 176 2.89 9.05 1.09
C LEU A 176 1.39 8.78 1.26
N GLU A 177 0.78 9.19 2.37
CA GLU A 177 -0.67 9.03 2.61
C GLU A 177 -1.48 9.82 1.60
N LEU A 178 -1.11 11.08 1.34
CA LEU A 178 -1.76 11.92 0.33
C LEU A 178 -1.78 11.24 -1.05
N VAL A 179 -0.69 10.55 -1.39
CA VAL A 179 -0.55 9.82 -2.64
C VAL A 179 -1.35 8.52 -2.61
N ALA A 180 -1.26 7.76 -1.52
CA ALA A 180 -1.95 6.48 -1.35
C ALA A 180 -3.47 6.62 -1.49
N HIS A 181 -4.06 7.66 -0.91
CA HIS A 181 -5.50 7.94 -1.01
C HIS A 181 -5.98 8.25 -2.43
N LYS A 182 -5.07 8.68 -3.33
CA LYS A 182 -5.41 9.00 -4.72
C LYS A 182 -5.17 7.82 -5.68
N LEU A 183 -4.63 6.70 -5.18
CA LEU A 183 -4.46 5.51 -5.98
C LEU A 183 -5.83 4.86 -6.28
N PRO A 184 -5.97 4.14 -7.42
CA PRO A 184 -7.24 3.53 -7.82
C PRO A 184 -7.56 2.24 -7.05
N PHE A 185 -6.74 1.85 -6.08
CA PHE A 185 -6.87 0.65 -5.26
C PHE A 185 -6.50 0.98 -3.82
N ALA A 186 -6.87 0.10 -2.89
CA ALA A 186 -6.52 0.27 -1.49
C ALA A 186 -5.00 0.13 -1.34
N ALA A 187 -4.38 1.10 -0.67
CA ALA A 187 -2.95 1.15 -0.46
C ALA A 187 -2.63 1.58 0.97
N LYS A 188 -1.51 1.11 1.50
CA LYS A 188 -1.03 1.42 2.84
C LYS A 188 0.39 1.96 2.76
N VAL A 189 0.66 2.99 3.56
CA VAL A 189 2.02 3.49 3.79
C VAL A 189 2.69 2.60 4.81
N VAL A 190 3.93 2.19 4.53
CA VAL A 190 4.67 1.26 5.38
C VAL A 190 6.10 1.75 5.59
N SER A 191 6.63 1.47 6.77
CA SER A 191 8.06 1.44 7.05
C SER A 191 8.57 -0.01 7.06
N GLN A 192 9.89 -0.18 7.01
CA GLN A 192 10.50 -1.51 7.15
C GLN A 192 10.14 -2.21 8.47
N GLN A 193 10.10 -1.45 9.57
CA GLN A 193 9.69 -1.97 10.88
C GLN A 193 8.23 -2.39 10.88
N MET A 194 7.33 -1.54 10.35
CA MET A 194 5.91 -1.88 10.25
C MET A 194 5.66 -3.12 9.39
N MET A 195 6.45 -3.33 8.34
CA MET A 195 6.38 -4.52 7.50
C MET A 195 6.76 -5.79 8.26
N GLN A 196 7.80 -5.72 9.09
CA GLN A 196 8.23 -6.85 9.93
C GLN A 196 7.18 -7.13 11.02
N GLU A 197 6.70 -6.10 11.70
CA GLU A 197 5.64 -6.21 12.70
C GLU A 197 4.36 -6.82 12.12
N MET A 198 3.93 -6.39 10.93
CA MET A 198 2.77 -6.97 10.25
C MET A 198 2.97 -8.46 9.92
N ALA A 199 4.17 -8.84 9.48
CA ALA A 199 4.48 -10.24 9.19
C ALA A 199 4.51 -11.10 10.47
N GLU A 200 5.10 -10.57 11.54
CA GLU A 200 5.14 -11.22 12.86
C GLU A 200 3.73 -11.35 13.47
N GLU A 201 2.88 -10.34 13.30
CA GLU A 201 1.49 -10.34 13.76
C GLU A 201 0.65 -11.36 12.98
N GLU A 202 0.85 -11.47 11.66
CA GLU A 202 0.23 -12.51 10.84
C GLU A 202 0.66 -13.92 11.31
N GLU A 203 1.96 -14.15 11.52
CA GLU A 203 2.46 -15.42 12.04
C GLU A 203 1.94 -15.74 13.45
N ARG A 204 1.90 -14.73 14.33
CA ARG A 204 1.36 -14.86 15.69
C ARG A 204 -0.11 -15.25 15.63
N SER A 205 -0.90 -14.55 14.84
CA SER A 205 -2.32 -14.82 14.64
C SER A 205 -2.56 -16.23 14.09
N GLU A 206 -1.71 -16.71 13.18
CA GLU A 206 -1.79 -18.08 12.66
C GLU A 206 -1.44 -19.14 13.72
N LYS A 207 -0.43 -18.88 14.58
CA LYS A 207 -0.01 -19.79 15.67
C LYS A 207 -1.01 -19.83 16.83
N GLU A 208 -1.58 -18.69 17.19
CA GLU A 208 -2.54 -18.53 18.30
C GLU A 208 -3.97 -18.91 17.92
N ASN A 209 -4.24 -19.17 16.64
CA ASN A 209 -5.57 -19.52 16.17
C ASN A 209 -6.07 -20.83 16.81
N LEU A 210 -7.02 -20.70 17.74
CA LEU A 210 -7.67 -21.82 18.42
C LEU A 210 -8.66 -22.59 17.53
N ASN A 211 -9.11 -21.99 16.43
CA ASN A 211 -10.08 -22.63 15.55
C ASN A 211 -9.42 -23.74 14.73
N HIS A 212 -9.80 -24.98 15.01
CA HIS A 212 -9.35 -26.17 14.29
C HIS A 212 -9.73 -26.14 12.80
N TYR A 213 -10.87 -25.53 12.45
CA TYR A 213 -11.36 -25.47 11.07
C TYR A 213 -10.91 -24.17 10.38
N THR A 214 -9.63 -24.13 10.02
CA THR A 214 -9.11 -23.05 9.16
C THR A 214 -9.63 -23.18 7.73
N PHE A 215 -9.76 -22.07 7.03
CA PHE A 215 -10.18 -22.07 5.62
C PHE A 215 -9.25 -22.92 4.74
N LYS A 216 -7.95 -22.91 5.06
CA LYS A 216 -6.93 -23.78 4.45
C LYS A 216 -7.26 -25.26 4.67
N TYR A 217 -7.55 -25.66 5.92
CA TYR A 217 -7.89 -27.03 6.26
C TYR A 217 -9.18 -27.51 5.59
N VAL A 218 -10.23 -26.68 5.60
CA VAL A 218 -11.53 -26.97 4.96
C VAL A 218 -11.36 -27.25 3.47
N ILE A 219 -10.59 -26.40 2.78
CA ILE A 219 -10.33 -26.54 1.34
C ILE A 219 -9.48 -27.78 1.05
N GLN A 220 -8.39 -28.01 1.78
CA GLN A 220 -7.48 -29.13 1.49
C GLN A 220 -8.18 -30.49 1.62
N ASN A 221 -9.06 -30.63 2.61
CA ASN A 221 -9.79 -31.88 2.86
C ASN A 221 -11.12 -31.99 2.09
N ASN A 222 -11.45 -31.02 1.22
CA ASN A 222 -12.71 -30.96 0.49
C ASN A 222 -13.95 -31.16 1.41
N LEU A 223 -13.92 -30.56 2.60
CA LEU A 223 -15.02 -30.72 3.56
C LEU A 223 -16.31 -30.14 2.97
N GLY A 224 -17.42 -30.86 3.15
CA GLY A 224 -18.73 -30.47 2.60
C GLY A 224 -18.77 -30.41 1.07
N GLY A 225 -17.83 -31.05 0.37
CA GLY A 225 -17.75 -31.00 -1.10
C GLY A 225 -17.43 -29.60 -1.63
N CYS A 226 -16.66 -28.79 -0.86
CA CYS A 226 -16.36 -27.40 -1.19
C CYS A 226 -15.73 -27.20 -2.58
N HIS A 227 -15.01 -28.20 -3.09
CA HIS A 227 -14.36 -28.17 -4.41
C HIS A 227 -15.33 -28.00 -5.58
N ASN A 228 -16.61 -28.32 -5.40
CA ASN A 228 -17.63 -28.22 -6.44
C ASN A 228 -18.05 -26.76 -6.72
N TRP A 229 -17.85 -25.85 -5.76
CA TRP A 229 -18.33 -24.48 -5.84
C TRP A 229 -17.24 -23.40 -5.64
N ILE A 230 -16.06 -23.74 -5.12
CA ILE A 230 -14.94 -22.80 -5.01
C ILE A 230 -14.13 -22.66 -6.30
N SER A 231 -13.51 -21.49 -6.49
CA SER A 231 -12.61 -21.26 -7.63
C SER A 231 -11.31 -22.05 -7.47
N PRO A 232 -10.66 -22.48 -8.58
CA PRO A 232 -9.29 -23.02 -8.53
C PRO A 232 -8.27 -22.07 -7.88
N TYR A 233 -8.54 -20.77 -7.91
CA TYR A 233 -7.70 -19.76 -7.27
C TYR A 233 -7.88 -19.73 -5.75
N ASP A 234 -9.09 -20.00 -5.25
CA ASP A 234 -9.35 -20.09 -3.81
C ASP A 234 -8.68 -21.33 -3.23
N LYS A 235 -8.55 -22.40 -4.02
CA LYS A 235 -7.71 -23.57 -3.69
C LYS A 235 -6.23 -23.22 -3.55
N LYS A 236 -5.76 -22.20 -4.26
CA LYS A 236 -4.36 -21.75 -4.23
C LYS A 236 -4.08 -20.79 -3.09
N TRP A 237 -5.02 -19.90 -2.78
CA TRP A 237 -4.81 -18.77 -1.87
C TRP A 237 -5.62 -18.83 -0.58
N PHE A 238 -6.42 -19.87 -0.41
CA PHE A 238 -7.19 -20.15 0.80
C PHE A 238 -8.01 -18.94 1.27
N GLY A 239 -8.70 -18.28 0.34
CA GLY A 239 -9.63 -17.19 0.64
C GLY A 239 -8.99 -15.86 1.04
N LYS A 240 -7.65 -15.76 1.09
CA LYS A 240 -6.95 -14.50 1.40
C LYS A 240 -7.08 -13.45 0.28
N TYR A 241 -7.29 -13.87 -0.96
CA TYR A 241 -7.45 -12.98 -2.11
C TYR A 241 -8.68 -13.39 -2.92
N LEU A 242 -9.66 -12.48 -3.02
CA LEU A 242 -10.90 -12.66 -3.77
C LEU A 242 -10.73 -12.13 -5.21
#